data_AF-A0A2I0VKI6-F1
#
_entry.id   AF-A0A2I0VKI6-F1
#
_cell.length_a   1.000
_cell.length_b   1.000
_cell.length_c   1.000
_cell.angle_alpha   90.00
_cell.angle_beta   90.00
_cell.angle_gamma   90.00
#
_symmetry.space_group_name_H-M   'P 1'
#
loop_
_entity.id
_entity.type
_entity.pdbx_description
1 polymer ?
#
loop_
_entity_poly.entity_id
_entity_poly.type
_entity_poly.pdbx_seq_one_letter_code
_entity_poly.pdbx_strand_id
1 'polypeptide(L)'
;MIWHKKNALKFAVFAWMAIVGDLKNADALRVRHIFIPSLCRLCHNYDETATHLFFECSYSFSILTGFFHEMNNFLLRPNIFQVYEWINGKYNGNLKLQNFYKLVVSTIIYFVWIERNNRSFGNHSQCQTSLLLCIKRAIFEKIVKWRNAIEFLDRL
;
A
#
# COMPACT_ATOMS: atom_id res chain seq x y z
N MET A 1 11.61 -9.48 -0.33
CA MET A 1 10.89 -10.19 -1.40
C MET A 1 9.40 -10.20 -1.08
N ILE A 2 8.54 -9.78 -2.02
CA ILE A 2 7.07 -9.65 -1.86
C ILE A 2 6.41 -11.05 -1.78
N TRP A 3 7.00 -12.02 -2.45
CA TRP A 3 6.46 -13.37 -2.60
C TRP A 3 6.66 -14.20 -1.33
N HIS A 4 5.56 -14.74 -0.79
CA HIS A 4 5.60 -15.74 0.29
C HIS A 4 4.36 -16.63 0.25
N LYS A 5 4.46 -17.85 0.80
CA LYS A 5 3.40 -18.89 0.73
C LYS A 5 2.04 -18.45 1.31
N LYS A 6 2.05 -17.49 2.24
CA LYS A 6 0.84 -17.01 2.91
C LYS A 6 0.24 -15.75 2.29
N ASN A 7 0.82 -15.24 1.20
CA ASN A 7 0.38 -13.98 0.61
C ASN A 7 -1.00 -14.12 -0.05
N ALA A 8 -1.67 -13.00 -0.31
CA ALA A 8 -2.81 -12.98 -1.21
C ALA A 8 -2.31 -12.61 -2.61
N LEU A 9 -2.41 -13.55 -3.57
CA LEU A 9 -1.84 -13.36 -4.92
C LEU A 9 -2.30 -12.04 -5.54
N LYS A 10 -3.58 -11.72 -5.39
CA LYS A 10 -4.18 -10.44 -5.82
C LYS A 10 -3.42 -9.23 -5.28
N PHE A 11 -3.09 -9.17 -4.00
CA PHE A 11 -2.38 -8.02 -3.42
C PHE A 11 -0.89 -8.03 -3.79
N ALA A 12 -0.28 -9.21 -3.79
CA ALA A 12 1.14 -9.39 -4.11
C ALA A 12 1.48 -8.94 -5.54
N VAL A 13 0.63 -9.28 -6.52
CA VAL A 13 0.83 -8.90 -7.93
C VAL A 13 0.76 -7.39 -8.11
N PHE A 14 -0.21 -6.71 -7.48
CA PHE A 14 -0.28 -5.24 -7.54
C PHE A 14 0.89 -4.56 -6.81
N ALA A 15 1.34 -5.11 -5.68
CA ALA A 15 2.54 -4.62 -5.01
C ALA A 15 3.79 -4.77 -5.88
N TRP A 16 3.91 -5.88 -6.61
CA TRP A 16 5.00 -6.08 -7.56
C TRP A 16 4.91 -5.11 -8.75
N MET A 17 3.74 -4.95 -9.36
CA MET A 17 3.54 -3.97 -10.44
C MET A 17 3.85 -2.54 -9.98
N ALA A 18 3.51 -2.18 -8.73
CA ALA A 18 3.84 -0.88 -8.17
C ALA A 18 5.36 -0.67 -8.06
N ILE A 19 6.12 -1.69 -7.67
CA ILE A 19 7.58 -1.63 -7.55
C ILE A 19 8.25 -1.55 -8.92
N VAL A 20 7.77 -2.31 -9.90
CA VAL A 20 8.32 -2.30 -11.27
C VAL A 20 7.89 -1.06 -12.06
N GLY A 21 6.90 -0.30 -11.57
CA GLY A 21 6.39 0.90 -12.23
C GLY A 21 5.39 0.63 -13.35
N ASP A 22 4.79 -0.56 -13.39
CA ASP A 22 3.87 -0.98 -14.46
C ASP A 22 2.40 -0.58 -14.20
N LEU A 23 2.14 0.14 -13.10
CA LEU A 23 0.81 0.69 -12.81
C LEU A 23 0.57 1.96 -13.63
N LYS A 24 -0.63 2.05 -14.23
CA LYS A 24 -1.07 3.16 -15.11
C LYS A 24 -1.40 4.44 -14.34
N ASN A 25 -0.41 5.05 -13.69
CA ASN A 25 -0.52 6.38 -13.11
C ASN A 25 -0.46 7.47 -14.21
N ALA A 26 -0.73 8.73 -13.87
CA ALA A 26 -0.76 9.83 -14.83
C ALA A 26 0.58 10.01 -15.56
N ASP A 27 1.69 9.85 -14.86
CA ASP A 27 3.02 9.94 -15.47
C ASP A 27 3.29 8.82 -16.48
N ALA A 28 2.93 7.57 -16.14
CA ALA A 28 3.03 6.42 -17.04
C ALA A 28 2.13 6.56 -18.29
N LEU A 29 0.98 7.22 -18.16
CA LEU A 29 0.10 7.52 -19.29
C LEU A 29 0.65 8.66 -20.16
N ARG A 30 1.28 9.66 -19.55
CA ARG A 30 1.94 10.77 -20.25
C ARG A 30 3.06 10.27 -21.17
N VAL A 31 3.87 9.31 -20.72
CA VAL A 31 4.90 8.64 -21.55
C VAL A 31 4.31 7.99 -22.80
N ARG A 32 3.03 7.57 -22.75
CA ARG A 32 2.30 6.99 -23.88
C ARG A 32 1.51 8.03 -24.69
N HIS A 33 1.80 9.32 -24.51
CA HIS A 33 1.09 10.44 -25.13
C HIS A 33 -0.42 10.51 -24.80
N ILE A 34 -0.82 9.95 -23.66
CA ILE A 34 -2.18 10.07 -23.13
C ILE A 34 -2.17 11.15 -22.04
N PHE A 35 -2.74 12.31 -22.37
CA PHE A 35 -2.78 13.45 -21.46
C PHE A 35 -3.99 13.38 -20.53
N ILE A 36 -3.73 13.16 -19.24
CA ILE A 36 -4.73 13.29 -18.18
C ILE A 36 -4.27 14.36 -17.18
N PRO A 37 -5.19 14.92 -16.35
CA PRO A 37 -4.81 15.86 -15.31
C PRO A 37 -3.69 15.28 -14.43
N SER A 38 -2.61 16.05 -14.27
CA SER A 38 -1.40 15.58 -13.60
C SER A 38 -1.54 15.52 -12.09
N LEU A 39 -2.44 16.30 -11.49
CA LEU A 39 -2.64 16.35 -10.05
C LEU A 39 -3.09 14.99 -9.50
N CYS A 40 -2.44 14.57 -8.42
CA CYS A 40 -2.77 13.36 -7.67
C CYS A 40 -4.23 13.40 -7.19
N ARG A 41 -5.01 12.39 -7.58
CA ARG A 41 -6.42 12.27 -7.22
C ARG A 41 -6.66 11.94 -5.74
N LEU A 42 -5.61 11.65 -4.99
CA LEU A 42 -5.72 11.37 -3.55
C LEU A 42 -5.57 12.64 -2.69
N CYS A 43 -4.52 13.43 -2.93
CA CYS A 43 -4.21 14.62 -2.12
C CYS A 43 -4.52 15.96 -2.80
N HIS A 44 -4.64 15.98 -4.13
CA HIS A 44 -4.84 17.19 -4.95
C HIS A 44 -3.77 18.28 -4.82
N ASN A 45 -2.61 17.98 -4.23
CA ASN A 45 -1.57 18.97 -3.92
C ASN A 45 -0.32 18.88 -4.81
N TYR A 46 -0.02 17.69 -5.35
CA TYR A 46 1.18 17.42 -6.13
C TYR A 46 0.83 16.61 -7.37
N ASP A 47 1.73 16.61 -8.34
CA ASP A 47 1.61 15.74 -9.52
C ASP A 47 1.67 14.26 -9.13
N GLU A 48 0.93 13.46 -9.88
CA GLU A 48 0.78 12.03 -9.67
C GLU A 48 1.90 11.25 -10.34
N THR A 49 2.87 10.84 -9.52
CA THR A 49 3.90 9.86 -9.88
C THR A 49 3.68 8.57 -9.10
N ALA A 50 4.38 7.48 -9.48
CA ALA A 50 4.36 6.24 -8.70
C ALA A 50 4.87 6.46 -7.27
N THR A 51 5.96 7.23 -7.11
CA THR A 51 6.55 7.55 -5.80
C THR A 51 5.58 8.39 -4.97
N HIS A 52 4.96 9.40 -5.58
CA HIS A 52 3.96 10.23 -4.93
C HIS A 52 2.80 9.37 -4.45
N LEU A 53 2.22 8.55 -5.34
CA LEU A 53 1.06 7.73 -5.05
C LEU A 53 1.28 6.74 -3.90
N PHE A 54 2.47 6.14 -3.83
CA PHE A 54 2.81 5.12 -2.85
C PHE A 54 3.76 5.66 -1.78
N PHE A 55 3.14 6.38 -0.82
CA PHE A 55 3.65 6.81 0.49
C PHE A 55 4.27 8.20 0.62
N GLU A 56 4.57 8.90 -0.48
CA GLU A 56 4.87 10.34 -0.42
C GLU A 56 3.59 11.19 -0.32
N CYS A 57 2.47 10.72 -0.88
CA CYS A 57 1.15 11.37 -0.81
C CYS A 57 0.62 11.33 0.62
N SER A 58 0.16 12.49 1.14
CA SER A 58 -0.36 12.61 2.51
C SER A 58 -1.50 11.63 2.81
N TYR A 59 -2.39 11.41 1.85
CA TYR A 59 -3.46 10.42 1.97
C TYR A 59 -2.90 9.00 2.13
N SER A 60 -2.07 8.54 1.18
CA SER A 60 -1.47 7.19 1.23
C SER A 60 -0.57 6.98 2.45
N PHE A 61 0.16 8.02 2.88
CA PHE A 61 1.03 7.98 4.03
C PHE A 61 0.23 7.83 5.33
N SER A 62 -0.90 8.53 5.45
CA SER A 62 -1.78 8.38 6.62
C SER A 62 -2.31 6.95 6.79
N ILE A 63 -2.62 6.27 5.67
CA ILE A 63 -2.99 4.85 5.66
C ILE A 63 -1.82 3.99 6.13
N LEU A 64 -0.61 4.23 5.61
CA LEU A 64 0.60 3.50 6.03
C LEU A 64 0.86 3.65 7.53
N THR A 65 0.83 4.88 8.05
CA THR A 65 1.07 5.17 9.48
C THR A 65 -0.02 4.62 10.38
N GLY A 66 -1.22 4.36 9.86
CA GLY A 66 -2.30 3.67 10.57
C GLY A 66 -1.98 2.20 10.91
N PHE A 67 -1.00 1.60 10.22
CA PHE A 67 -0.48 0.26 10.53
C PHE A 67 0.95 0.29 11.08
N PHE A 68 1.73 1.29 10.70
CA PHE A 68 3.15 1.42 11.01
C PHE A 68 3.44 2.82 11.56
N HIS A 69 3.13 3.04 12.83
CA HIS A 69 3.32 4.36 13.45
C HIS A 69 4.78 4.84 13.37
N GLU A 70 5.73 3.91 13.37
CA GLU A 70 7.17 4.15 13.28
C GLU A 70 7.61 4.78 11.95
N MET A 71 6.76 4.74 10.91
CA MET A 71 7.04 5.43 9.65
C MET A 71 7.11 6.95 9.83
N ASN A 72 6.52 7.49 10.91
CA ASN A 72 6.67 8.91 11.27
C ASN A 72 8.08 9.27 11.75
N ASN A 73 8.91 8.28 12.11
CA ASN A 73 10.26 8.52 12.61
C ASN A 73 11.29 8.64 11.48
N PHE A 74 10.88 8.41 10.23
CA PHE A 74 11.76 8.61 9.08
C PHE A 74 11.94 10.10 8.82
N LEU A 75 13.18 10.50 8.46
CA LEU A 75 13.48 11.88 8.08
C LEU A 75 12.64 12.36 6.89
N LEU A 76 12.40 11.46 5.93
CA LEU A 76 11.57 11.66 4.74
C LEU A 76 10.56 10.53 4.63
N ARG A 77 9.42 10.78 3.98
CA ARG A 77 8.42 9.73 3.72
C ARG A 77 9.08 8.59 2.92
N PRO A 78 8.98 7.34 3.39
CA PRO A 78 9.67 6.23 2.76
C PRO A 78 8.97 5.82 1.47
N ASN A 79 9.73 5.44 0.45
CA ASN A 79 9.18 4.75 -0.72
C ASN A 79 8.87 3.27 -0.39
N ILE A 80 8.19 2.57 -1.32
CA ILE A 80 7.82 1.16 -1.14
C ILE A 80 9.02 0.29 -0.74
N PHE A 81 10.18 0.48 -1.38
CA PHE A 81 11.37 -0.33 -1.13
C PHE A 81 11.87 -0.14 0.31
N GLN A 82 11.98 1.10 0.76
CA GLN A 82 12.39 1.44 2.13
C GLN A 82 11.44 0.85 3.19
N VAL A 83 10.13 0.83 2.92
CA VAL A 83 9.17 0.15 3.81
C VAL A 83 9.45 -1.35 3.91
N TYR A 84 9.71 -2.02 2.78
CA TYR A 84 10.05 -3.45 2.79
C TYR A 84 11.40 -3.73 3.47
N GLU A 85 12.40 -2.88 3.29
CA GLU A 85 13.70 -2.98 3.97
C GLU A 85 13.54 -2.83 5.48
N TRP A 86 12.78 -1.82 5.91
CA TRP A 86 12.48 -1.61 7.32
C TRP A 86 11.79 -2.82 7.96
N ILE A 87 10.82 -3.45 7.26
CA ILE A 87 10.18 -4.68 7.75
C ILE A 87 11.19 -5.81 7.90
N ASN A 88 12.09 -5.98 6.94
CA ASN A 88 13.10 -7.05 6.98
C ASN A 88 14.09 -6.82 8.13
N GLY A 89 14.52 -5.58 8.35
CA GLY A 89 15.42 -5.21 9.45
C GLY A 89 14.76 -5.36 10.82
N LYS A 90 13.57 -4.78 11.01
CA LYS A 90 12.86 -4.78 12.29
C LYS A 90 12.48 -6.18 12.78
N TYR A 91 12.03 -7.04 11.88
CA TYR A 91 11.59 -8.39 12.20
C TYR A 91 12.58 -9.44 11.74
N ASN A 92 13.88 -9.11 11.70
CA ASN A 92 14.91 -10.06 11.35
C ASN A 92 14.84 -11.30 12.28
N GLY A 93 14.96 -12.50 11.72
CA GLY A 93 14.79 -13.75 12.45
C GLY A 93 13.33 -14.19 12.71
N ASN A 94 12.32 -13.32 12.54
CA ASN A 94 10.90 -13.69 12.67
C ASN A 94 10.17 -13.68 11.31
N LEU A 95 10.33 -14.77 10.56
CA LEU A 95 9.72 -14.94 9.24
C LEU A 95 8.18 -14.84 9.26
N LYS A 96 7.52 -15.21 10.35
CA LYS A 96 6.06 -15.13 10.47
C LYS A 96 5.59 -13.68 10.47
N LEU A 97 6.18 -12.85 11.34
CA LEU A 97 5.86 -11.41 11.41
C LEU A 97 6.27 -10.68 10.13
N GLN A 98 7.44 -11.00 9.56
CA GLN A 98 7.83 -10.43 8.28
C GLN A 98 6.78 -10.70 7.20
N ASN A 99 6.33 -11.95 7.07
CA ASN A 99 5.32 -12.32 6.09
C ASN A 99 3.96 -11.66 6.36
N PHE A 100 3.59 -11.47 7.63
CA PHE A 100 2.39 -10.73 7.99
C PHE A 100 2.49 -9.27 7.53
N TYR A 101 3.54 -8.54 7.92
CA TYR A 101 3.67 -7.13 7.55
C TYR A 101 3.91 -6.92 6.04
N LYS A 102 4.53 -7.89 5.34
CA LYS A 102 4.61 -7.90 3.87
C LYS A 102 3.23 -8.02 3.22
N LEU A 103 2.35 -8.86 3.77
CA LEU A 103 0.94 -8.94 3.35
C LEU A 103 0.22 -7.61 3.62
N VAL A 104 0.42 -7.00 4.79
CA VAL A 104 -0.18 -5.69 5.15
C VAL A 104 0.20 -4.63 4.11
N VAL A 105 1.50 -4.45 3.85
CA VAL A 105 1.99 -3.47 2.85
C VAL A 105 1.44 -3.76 1.46
N SER A 106 1.44 -5.03 1.03
CA SER A 106 0.88 -5.41 -0.27
C SER A 106 -0.62 -5.07 -0.37
N THR A 107 -1.35 -5.24 0.73
CA THR A 107 -2.78 -4.93 0.81
C THR A 107 -3.02 -3.43 0.75
N ILE A 108 -2.23 -2.64 1.48
CA ILE A 108 -2.27 -1.17 1.43
C ILE A 108 -2.04 -0.68 -0.01
N ILE A 109 -0.98 -1.16 -0.68
CA ILE A 109 -0.68 -0.79 -2.07
C ILE A 109 -1.87 -1.08 -2.99
N TYR A 110 -2.46 -2.26 -2.89
CA TYR A 110 -3.62 -2.64 -3.68
C TYR A 110 -4.82 -1.71 -3.45
N PHE A 111 -5.18 -1.42 -2.19
CA PHE A 111 -6.34 -0.59 -1.87
C PHE A 111 -6.12 0.89 -2.20
N VAL A 112 -4.91 1.42 -2.01
CA VAL A 112 -4.54 2.78 -2.44
C VAL A 112 -4.68 2.91 -3.96
N TRP A 113 -4.21 1.91 -4.70
CA TRP A 113 -4.36 1.87 -6.16
C TRP A 113 -5.82 1.85 -6.60
N ILE A 114 -6.65 1.02 -5.97
CA ILE A 114 -8.09 0.95 -6.26
C ILE A 114 -8.78 2.27 -5.94
N GLU A 115 -8.50 2.87 -4.78
CA GLU A 115 -9.08 4.15 -4.38
C GLU A 115 -8.72 5.26 -5.37
N ARG A 116 -7.45 5.36 -5.79
CA ARG A 116 -7.04 6.31 -6.82
C ARG A 116 -7.83 6.13 -8.12
N ASN A 117 -8.03 4.88 -8.55
CA ASN A 117 -8.80 4.59 -9.77
C ASN A 117 -10.28 4.93 -9.61
N ASN A 118 -10.89 4.63 -8.46
CA ASN A 118 -12.28 4.98 -8.17
C ASN A 118 -12.51 6.49 -8.19
N ARG A 119 -11.58 7.28 -7.64
CA ARG A 119 -11.64 8.74 -7.71
C ARG A 119 -11.44 9.29 -9.12
N SER A 120 -10.68 8.58 -9.95
CA SER A 120 -10.40 9.00 -11.33
C SER A 120 -11.54 8.68 -12.28
N PHE A 121 -12.21 7.54 -12.12
CA PHE A 121 -13.12 6.98 -13.12
C PHE A 121 -14.49 6.55 -12.57
N GLY A 122 -14.62 6.39 -11.25
CA GLY A 122 -15.81 5.81 -10.60
C GLY A 122 -16.68 6.81 -9.83
N ASN A 123 -16.34 8.11 -9.83
CA ASN A 123 -17.03 9.17 -9.06
C ASN A 123 -17.27 8.82 -7.58
N HIS A 124 -16.38 8.02 -7.00
CA HIS A 124 -16.48 7.58 -5.61
C HIS A 124 -15.16 7.86 -4.89
N SER A 125 -15.25 8.44 -3.69
CA SER A 125 -14.11 8.79 -2.86
C SER A 125 -14.36 8.38 -1.41
N GLN A 126 -13.42 7.64 -0.84
CA GLN A 126 -13.43 7.27 0.56
C GLN A 126 -12.48 8.17 1.36
N CYS A 127 -12.90 8.57 2.56
CA CYS A 127 -11.96 9.17 3.51
C CYS A 127 -10.95 8.12 3.99
N GLN A 128 -9.86 8.60 4.58
CA GLN A 128 -8.73 7.80 5.06
C GLN A 128 -9.20 6.71 6.04
N THR A 129 -10.07 7.08 6.98
CA THR A 129 -10.61 6.16 8.00
C THR A 129 -11.40 5.02 7.38
N SER A 130 -12.28 5.31 6.41
CA SER A 130 -13.07 4.28 5.72
C SER A 130 -12.18 3.31 4.94
N LEU A 131 -11.18 3.83 4.22
CA LEU A 131 -10.25 2.96 3.48
C LEU A 131 -9.40 2.12 4.44
N LEU A 132 -8.94 2.69 5.56
CA LEU A 132 -8.20 1.97 6.59
C LEU A 132 -9.02 0.80 7.16
N LEU A 133 -10.31 1.01 7.45
CA LEU A 133 -11.20 -0.05 7.91
C LEU A 133 -11.39 -1.15 6.85
N CYS A 134 -11.54 -0.78 5.57
CA CYS A 134 -11.61 -1.75 4.48
C CYS A 134 -10.34 -2.61 4.39
N ILE A 135 -9.15 -2.00 4.54
CA ILE A 135 -7.87 -2.70 4.53
C ILE A 135 -7.77 -3.65 5.74
N LYS A 136 -8.10 -3.17 6.95
CA LYS A 136 -8.10 -4.01 8.17
C LYS A 136 -9.00 -5.23 8.01
N ARG A 137 -10.20 -5.04 7.47
CA ARG A 137 -11.14 -6.12 7.17
C ARG A 137 -10.58 -7.12 6.15
N ALA A 138 -10.00 -6.64 5.06
CA ALA A 138 -9.41 -7.51 4.04
C ALA A 138 -8.23 -8.34 4.58
N ILE A 139 -7.41 -7.74 5.45
CA ILE A 139 -6.32 -8.45 6.15
C ILE A 139 -6.92 -9.50 7.08
N PHE A 140 -7.89 -9.12 7.92
CA PHE A 140 -8.59 -10.02 8.85
C PHE A 140 -9.12 -11.27 8.13
N GLU A 141 -9.92 -11.09 7.07
CA GLU A 141 -10.50 -12.17 6.27
C GLU A 141 -9.43 -13.10 5.67
N LYS A 142 -8.23 -12.58 5.39
CA LYS A 142 -7.10 -13.36 4.89
C LYS A 142 -6.36 -14.12 6.00
N ILE A 143 -6.11 -13.49 7.14
CA ILE A 143 -5.32 -14.09 8.23
C ILE A 143 -6.11 -15.11 9.05
N VAL A 144 -7.45 -14.99 9.14
CA VAL A 144 -8.29 -15.98 9.83
C VAL A 144 -8.13 -17.39 9.23
N LYS A 145 -7.75 -17.48 7.95
CA LYS A 145 -7.44 -18.76 7.27
C LYS A 145 -6.07 -19.34 7.64
N TRP A 146 -5.26 -18.64 8.44
CA TRP A 146 -3.95 -19.11 8.87
C TRP A 146 -4.08 -19.89 10.18
N ARG A 147 -3.35 -21.00 10.32
CA ARG A 147 -3.33 -21.82 11.55
C ARG A 147 -2.99 -21.04 12.85
N ASN A 148 -2.30 -19.90 12.74
CA ASN A 148 -1.89 -19.06 13.88
C ASN A 148 -2.54 -17.67 13.81
N ALA A 149 -3.78 -17.55 13.34
CA ALA A 149 -4.44 -16.26 13.11
C ALA A 149 -4.42 -15.34 14.35
N ILE A 150 -4.66 -15.91 15.54
CA ILE A 150 -4.78 -15.18 16.81
C ILE A 150 -3.53 -14.33 17.10
N GLU A 151 -2.32 -14.83 16.80
CA GLU A 151 -1.04 -14.14 17.01
C GLU A 151 -0.95 -12.77 16.27
N PHE A 152 -1.76 -12.59 15.23
CA PHE A 152 -1.75 -11.39 14.38
C PHE A 152 -2.95 -10.47 14.60
N LEU A 153 -4.00 -10.93 15.29
CA LEU A 153 -5.24 -10.16 15.47
C LEU A 153 -5.02 -8.91 16.33
N ASP A 154 -4.19 -9.03 17.38
CA ASP A 154 -3.86 -7.91 18.27
C ASP A 154 -3.01 -6.82 17.61
N ARG A 155 -2.56 -7.06 16.36
CA ARG A 155 -1.68 -6.18 15.59
C ARG A 155 -2.41 -5.43 14.46
N LEU A 156 -3.73 -5.59 14.37
CA LEU A 156 -4.62 -4.90 13.41
C LEU A 156 -5.22 -3.63 14.02
#